data_AF-A0A927UPN5-F1
#
_entry.id   AF-A0A927UPN5-F1
#
_cell.length_a   1.000
_cell.length_b   1.000
_cell.length_c   1.000
_cell.angle_alpha   90.00
_cell.angle_beta   90.00
_cell.angle_gamma   90.00
#
_symmetry.space_group_name_H-M   'P 1'
#
loop_
_entity.id
_entity.type
_entity.pdbx_description
1 polymer ?
#
loop_
_entity_poly.entity_id
_entity_poly.type
_entity_poly.pdbx_seq_one_letter_code
_entity_poly.pdbx_strand_id
1 'polypeptide(L)'
;MSIFDNLKNNNPAQSSAPATSANHSSSQTFSFSALPETLEQMQALPEAVLTDPFQTAALTVCALCVYAADRNIGTEMLNWLRGPRPLSAMDISFLNDRFRGGHHVPFSYFEGATPDNDYTPTVPYKLTIEAGPYADANHGYKKLHIKSGGADNAREIVLRQKGDGTWLLWDQFLLVSIRQPKSADPWA
;
A
#
# COMPACT_ATOMS: atom_id res chain seq x y z
N MET A 1 -16.83 9.61 20.35
CA MET A 1 -17.81 8.54 20.07
C MET A 1 -17.72 8.23 18.60
N SER A 2 -17.43 6.98 18.26
CA SER A 2 -17.12 6.55 16.89
C SER A 2 -18.41 6.28 16.13
N ILE A 3 -18.50 6.73 14.88
CA ILE A 3 -19.71 6.62 14.03
C ILE A 3 -19.99 5.19 13.55
N PHE A 4 -19.10 4.24 13.85
CA PHE A 4 -19.06 2.91 13.21
C PHE A 4 -19.64 1.77 14.05
N ASP A 5 -20.20 2.05 15.24
CA ASP A 5 -20.54 0.99 16.22
C ASP A 5 -21.80 0.16 15.93
N ASN A 6 -22.62 0.49 14.91
CA ASN A 6 -23.96 -0.09 14.73
C ASN A 6 -24.08 -1.26 13.74
N LEU A 7 -23.00 -1.91 13.29
CA LEU A 7 -23.09 -2.99 12.28
C LEU A 7 -22.34 -4.28 12.66
N LYS A 8 -22.52 -4.76 13.89
CA LYS A 8 -22.11 -6.11 14.30
C LYS A 8 -23.26 -7.10 14.10
N ASN A 9 -23.07 -8.11 13.24
CA ASN A 9 -23.31 -9.52 13.61
C ASN A 9 -23.08 -10.56 12.48
N ASN A 10 -22.31 -11.60 12.87
CA ASN A 10 -22.55 -13.04 12.66
C ASN A 10 -22.06 -13.82 11.41
N ASN A 11 -20.89 -14.43 11.62
CA ASN A 11 -20.62 -15.90 11.69
C ASN A 11 -20.07 -16.67 10.45
N PRO A 12 -19.13 -17.65 10.65
CA PRO A 12 -18.30 -18.28 9.61
C PRO A 12 -18.62 -19.76 9.32
N ALA A 13 -18.23 -20.28 8.14
CA ALA A 13 -17.95 -21.69 7.77
C ALA A 13 -17.89 -21.80 6.22
N GLN A 14 -17.17 -22.66 5.51
CA GLN A 14 -16.16 -23.69 5.74
C GLN A 14 -15.54 -24.00 4.37
N SER A 15 -14.30 -24.50 4.42
CA SER A 15 -13.36 -24.94 3.39
C SER A 15 -13.79 -26.06 2.43
N SER A 16 -13.23 -26.06 1.21
CA SER A 16 -12.82 -27.27 0.46
C SER A 16 -11.82 -26.94 -0.67
N ALA A 17 -10.63 -27.58 -0.65
CA ALA A 17 -9.60 -27.56 -1.70
C ALA A 17 -9.77 -28.76 -2.67
N PRO A 18 -9.19 -28.79 -3.89
CA PRO A 18 -7.75 -29.09 -4.06
C PRO A 18 -7.04 -28.52 -5.33
N ALA A 19 -5.70 -28.34 -5.28
CA ALA A 19 -4.69 -28.64 -6.32
C ALA A 19 -3.32 -28.04 -5.97
N THR A 20 -2.32 -28.90 -5.78
CA THR A 20 -0.94 -28.51 -5.45
C THR A 20 -0.18 -28.09 -6.70
N SER A 21 -0.16 -26.79 -6.97
CA SER A 21 0.91 -26.13 -7.72
C SER A 21 1.85 -25.52 -6.68
N ALA A 22 3.10 -25.97 -6.60
CA ALA A 22 4.11 -25.31 -5.78
C ALA A 22 4.56 -24.00 -6.44
N ASN A 23 3.64 -23.02 -6.51
CA ASN A 23 3.98 -21.61 -6.61
C ASN A 23 4.22 -21.16 -5.17
N HIS A 24 5.47 -20.95 -4.77
CA HIS A 24 5.75 -20.22 -3.53
C HIS A 24 5.47 -18.73 -3.77
N SER A 25 4.20 -18.38 -3.98
CA SER A 25 3.74 -17.01 -3.86
C SER A 25 3.81 -16.66 -2.38
N SER A 26 4.92 -16.10 -1.92
CA SER A 26 5.02 -15.63 -0.54
C SER A 26 4.14 -14.39 -0.38
N SER A 27 3.22 -14.45 0.56
CA SER A 27 2.30 -13.35 0.90
C SER A 27 2.52 -12.97 2.36
N GLN A 28 2.50 -11.67 2.65
CA GLN A 28 2.59 -11.13 4.00
C GLN A 28 1.50 -10.09 4.21
N THR A 29 0.85 -10.17 5.36
CA THR A 29 -0.16 -9.20 5.79
C THR A 29 0.38 -8.36 6.94
N PHE A 30 0.29 -7.05 6.78
CA PHE A 30 0.64 -6.05 7.78
C PHE A 30 -0.63 -5.48 8.40
N SER A 31 -0.58 -5.11 9.68
CA SER A 31 -1.72 -4.56 10.41
C SER A 31 -1.30 -3.37 11.23
N PHE A 32 -1.92 -2.22 10.96
CA PHE A 32 -1.67 -0.97 11.66
C PHE A 32 -2.91 -0.58 12.45
N SER A 33 -2.77 -0.31 13.75
CA SER A 33 -3.87 0.21 14.57
C SER A 33 -4.24 1.64 14.19
N ALA A 34 -3.25 2.43 13.76
CA ALA A 34 -3.37 3.76 13.18
C ALA A 34 -2.34 3.92 12.06
N LEU A 35 -2.65 4.72 11.05
CA LEU A 35 -1.68 5.11 10.04
C LEU A 35 -0.73 6.16 10.62
N PRO A 36 0.58 6.11 10.32
CA PRO A 36 1.51 7.14 10.78
C PRO A 36 1.15 8.48 10.14
N GLU A 37 1.27 9.57 10.91
CA GLU A 37 0.99 10.93 10.46
C GLU A 37 2.28 11.76 10.30
N THR A 38 3.41 11.29 10.85
CA THR A 38 4.72 11.95 10.76
C THR A 38 5.85 10.95 10.49
N LEU A 39 6.97 11.42 9.95
CA LEU A 39 8.13 10.55 9.71
C LEU A 39 8.58 9.85 10.99
N GLU A 40 8.59 10.56 12.12
CA GLU A 40 8.96 10.02 13.43
C GLU A 40 8.05 8.86 13.85
N GLN A 41 6.73 9.02 13.69
CA GLN A 41 5.78 7.93 13.97
C GLN A 41 6.01 6.74 13.04
N MET A 42 6.28 6.98 11.76
CA MET A 42 6.58 5.92 10.80
C MET A 42 7.87 5.19 11.16
N GLN A 43 8.91 5.89 11.60
CA GLN A 43 10.19 5.30 12.04
C GLN A 43 10.08 4.52 13.36
N ALA A 44 9.07 4.81 14.17
CA ALA A 44 8.79 4.09 15.41
C ALA A 44 8.06 2.74 15.18
N LEU A 45 7.56 2.50 13.96
CA LEU A 45 6.87 1.24 13.62
C LEU A 45 7.87 0.07 13.57
N PRO A 46 7.46 -1.15 13.96
CA PRO A 46 8.34 -2.33 13.90
C PRO A 46 8.78 -2.68 12.46
N GLU A 47 8.00 -2.27 11.45
CA GLU A 47 8.34 -2.42 10.04
C GLU A 47 9.46 -1.48 9.58
N ALA A 48 9.80 -0.44 10.35
CA ALA A 48 10.78 0.58 9.97
C ALA A 48 12.25 0.12 10.03
N VAL A 49 12.49 -1.16 10.37
CA VAL A 49 13.82 -1.78 10.32
C VAL A 49 14.30 -1.98 8.88
N LEU A 50 13.37 -2.03 7.91
CA LEU A 50 13.65 -2.09 6.46
C LEU A 50 14.56 -3.26 6.03
N THR A 51 14.59 -4.36 6.79
CA THR A 51 15.36 -5.57 6.46
C THR A 51 14.60 -6.51 5.52
N ASP A 52 13.29 -6.30 5.37
CA ASP A 52 12.41 -7.06 4.48
C ASP A 52 11.80 -6.11 3.41
N PRO A 53 11.83 -6.46 2.10
CA PRO A 53 11.19 -5.64 1.07
C PRO A 53 9.68 -5.49 1.28
N PHE A 54 9.00 -6.47 1.89
CA PHE A 54 7.57 -6.40 2.17
C PHE A 54 7.24 -5.29 3.19
N GLN A 55 8.09 -5.08 4.20
CA GLN A 55 7.96 -3.97 5.16
C GLN A 55 8.06 -2.61 4.45
N THR A 56 9.06 -2.45 3.59
CA THR A 56 9.27 -1.21 2.83
C THR A 56 8.08 -0.90 1.92
N ALA A 57 7.51 -1.94 1.29
CA ALA A 57 6.30 -1.80 0.49
C ALA A 57 5.07 -1.38 1.33
N ALA A 58 4.89 -1.95 2.52
CA ALA A 58 3.80 -1.57 3.42
C ALA A 58 3.90 -0.12 3.88
N LEU A 59 5.11 0.31 4.28
CA LEU A 59 5.37 1.69 4.65
C LEU A 59 5.21 2.66 3.47
N THR A 60 5.49 2.23 2.24
CA THR A 60 5.24 3.05 1.05
C THR A 60 3.75 3.35 0.87
N VAL A 61 2.86 2.38 1.11
CA VAL A 61 1.41 2.61 1.07
C VAL A 61 1.00 3.62 2.15
N CYS A 62 1.53 3.50 3.36
CA CYS A 62 1.29 4.46 4.44
C CYS A 62 1.76 5.88 4.05
N ALA A 63 2.98 6.01 3.54
CA ALA A 63 3.54 7.28 3.09
C ALA A 63 2.73 7.93 1.96
N LEU A 64 2.16 7.13 1.05
CA LEU A 64 1.26 7.62 0.00
C LEU A 64 -0.10 8.10 0.57
N CYS A 65 -0.62 7.46 1.62
CA CYS A 65 -1.81 7.95 2.32
C CYS A 65 -1.54 9.30 2.99
N VAL A 66 -0.38 9.44 3.63
CA VAL A 66 0.05 10.71 4.23
C VAL A 66 0.25 11.76 3.15
N TYR A 67 0.89 11.43 2.03
CA TYR A 67 1.05 12.34 0.90
C TYR A 67 -0.29 12.88 0.38
N ALA A 68 -1.33 12.04 0.39
CA ALA A 68 -2.66 12.45 -0.03
C ALA A 68 -3.27 13.52 0.91
N ALA A 69 -2.93 13.48 2.20
CA ALA A 69 -3.39 14.45 3.21
C ALA A 69 -2.46 15.67 3.34
N ASP A 70 -1.15 15.44 3.42
CA ASP A 70 -0.08 16.45 3.48
C ASP A 70 1.09 16.06 2.57
N ARG A 71 1.26 16.84 1.50
CA ARG A 71 2.29 16.60 0.48
C ARG A 71 3.70 16.75 1.01
N ASN A 72 3.93 17.63 1.99
CA ASN A 72 5.27 17.88 2.52
C ASN A 72 5.72 16.70 3.38
N ILE A 73 4.87 16.28 4.32
CA ILE A 73 5.17 15.15 5.20
C ILE A 73 5.26 13.87 4.38
N GLY A 74 4.32 13.63 3.46
CA GLY A 74 4.38 12.46 2.59
C GLY A 74 5.63 12.43 1.70
N THR A 75 6.10 13.59 1.22
CA THR A 75 7.37 13.68 0.47
C THR A 75 8.56 13.29 1.35
N GLU A 76 8.58 13.75 2.60
CA GLU A 76 9.62 13.42 3.56
C GLU A 76 9.66 11.90 3.83
N MET A 77 8.50 11.29 4.09
CA MET A 77 8.36 9.84 4.27
C MET A 77 8.83 9.04 3.06
N LEU A 78 8.42 9.44 1.85
CA LEU A 78 8.83 8.77 0.62
C LEU A 78 10.33 8.94 0.34
N ASN A 79 10.91 10.10 0.67
CA ASN A 79 12.34 10.33 0.53
C ASN A 79 13.15 9.46 1.50
N TRP A 80 12.68 9.29 2.74
CA TRP A 80 13.29 8.35 3.68
C TRP A 80 13.29 6.91 3.13
N LEU A 81 12.15 6.44 2.60
CA LEU A 81 12.04 5.10 1.99
C LEU A 81 12.91 4.93 0.74
N ARG A 82 13.23 6.01 0.01
CA ARG A 82 14.10 5.97 -1.17
C ARG A 82 15.59 6.14 -0.84
N GLY A 83 15.93 6.45 0.40
CA GLY A 83 17.30 6.62 0.88
C GLY A 83 18.09 7.66 0.06
N PRO A 84 19.21 7.28 -0.61
CA PRO A 84 20.08 8.22 -1.30
C PRO A 84 19.49 8.81 -2.60
N ARG A 85 18.29 8.39 -3.01
CA ARG A 85 17.63 8.83 -4.25
C ARG A 85 16.29 9.53 -3.95
N PRO A 86 16.30 10.77 -3.45
CA PRO A 86 15.05 11.49 -3.18
C PRO A 86 14.20 11.65 -4.45
N LEU A 87 12.92 11.97 -4.25
CA LEU A 87 11.99 12.33 -5.32
C LEU A 87 12.50 13.58 -6.04
N SER A 88 12.58 13.49 -7.36
CA SER A 88 12.87 14.63 -8.22
C SER A 88 11.65 15.56 -8.32
N ALA A 89 11.85 16.77 -8.85
CA ALA A 89 10.75 17.67 -9.15
C ALA A 89 9.74 17.05 -10.14
N MET A 90 10.21 16.19 -11.06
CA MET A 90 9.36 15.44 -11.97
C MET A 90 8.51 14.40 -11.22
N ASP A 91 9.11 13.65 -10.31
CA ASP A 91 8.40 12.67 -9.49
C ASP A 91 7.31 13.35 -8.64
N ILE A 92 7.64 14.50 -8.02
CA ILE A 92 6.68 15.29 -7.24
C ILE A 92 5.53 15.80 -8.11
N SER A 93 5.83 16.31 -9.31
CA SER A 93 4.80 16.76 -10.27
C SER A 93 3.87 15.60 -10.65
N PHE A 94 4.44 14.43 -10.92
CA PHE A 94 3.68 13.21 -11.22
C PHE A 94 2.77 12.81 -10.06
N LEU A 95 3.29 12.73 -8.82
CA LEU A 95 2.48 12.42 -7.65
C LEU A 95 1.33 13.43 -7.50
N ASN A 96 1.63 14.73 -7.58
CA ASN A 96 0.64 15.79 -7.50
C ASN A 96 -0.47 15.64 -8.54
N ASP A 97 -0.12 15.28 -9.78
CA ASP A 97 -1.10 15.07 -10.84
C ASP A 97 -2.01 13.88 -10.54
N ARG A 98 -1.45 12.77 -10.04
CA ARG A 98 -2.23 11.58 -9.64
C ARG A 98 -3.24 11.86 -8.52
N PHE A 99 -2.93 12.79 -7.61
CA PHE A 99 -3.83 13.17 -6.53
C PHE A 99 -4.84 14.28 -6.89
N ARG A 100 -4.82 14.84 -8.11
CA ARG A 100 -5.83 15.83 -8.55
C ARG A 100 -7.23 15.23 -8.66
N GLY A 101 -7.33 13.95 -9.05
CA GLY A 101 -8.60 13.24 -9.23
C GLY A 101 -9.18 12.66 -7.93
N GLY A 102 -8.52 12.88 -6.79
CA GLY A 102 -8.96 12.41 -5.48
C GLY A 102 -7.85 11.73 -4.67
N HIS A 103 -8.14 11.52 -3.39
CA HIS A 103 -7.19 11.02 -2.39
C HIS A 103 -7.36 9.53 -2.06
N HIS A 104 -8.34 8.87 -2.68
CA HIS A 104 -8.79 7.53 -2.31
C HIS A 104 -7.87 6.39 -2.77
N VAL A 105 -7.02 6.61 -3.78
CA VAL A 105 -6.23 5.53 -4.41
C VAL A 105 -5.30 4.80 -3.42
N PRO A 106 -4.50 5.46 -2.57
CA PRO A 106 -3.68 4.76 -1.58
C PRO A 106 -4.49 3.97 -0.55
N PHE A 107 -5.65 4.48 -0.15
CA PHE A 107 -6.51 3.79 0.82
C PHE A 107 -7.10 2.50 0.27
N SER A 108 -7.27 2.40 -1.06
CA SER A 108 -7.81 1.21 -1.72
C SER A 108 -7.00 -0.07 -1.53
N TYR A 109 -5.74 0.03 -1.07
CA TYR A 109 -4.89 -1.13 -0.81
C TYR A 109 -5.15 -1.78 0.55
N PHE A 110 -5.85 -1.09 1.45
CA PHE A 110 -6.21 -1.66 2.73
C PHE A 110 -7.50 -2.49 2.63
N GLU A 111 -7.57 -3.54 3.44
CA GLU A 111 -8.75 -4.38 3.54
C GLU A 111 -10.00 -3.55 3.90
N GLY A 112 -11.12 -3.91 3.28
CA GLY A 112 -12.40 -3.22 3.48
C GLY A 112 -12.59 -1.95 2.64
N ALA A 113 -11.56 -1.37 2.03
CA ALA A 113 -11.72 -0.20 1.15
C ALA A 113 -12.22 -0.62 -0.24
N THR A 114 -13.45 -0.24 -0.60
CA THR A 114 -14.08 -0.56 -1.89
C THR A 114 -14.69 0.69 -2.53
N PRO A 115 -15.03 0.66 -3.84
CA PRO A 115 -15.73 1.79 -4.46
C PRO A 115 -17.05 2.14 -3.76
N ASP A 116 -17.79 1.12 -3.28
CA ASP A 116 -19.11 1.27 -2.67
C ASP A 116 -19.11 2.01 -1.34
N ASN A 117 -17.98 1.99 -0.61
CA ASN A 117 -17.81 2.69 0.66
C ASN A 117 -16.80 3.84 0.58
N ASP A 118 -16.63 4.40 -0.62
CA ASP A 118 -15.73 5.51 -0.91
C ASP A 118 -14.27 5.23 -0.50
N TYR A 119 -13.86 3.96 -0.59
CA TYR A 119 -12.55 3.46 -0.18
C TYR A 119 -12.23 3.70 1.30
N THR A 120 -13.24 3.55 2.17
CA THR A 120 -13.05 3.60 3.62
C THR A 120 -12.56 2.23 4.12
N PRO A 121 -11.29 2.07 4.54
CA PRO A 121 -10.77 0.79 5.02
C PRO A 121 -11.30 0.42 6.40
N THR A 122 -11.28 -0.86 6.72
CA THR A 122 -11.61 -1.35 8.06
C THR A 122 -10.43 -1.19 9.03
N VAL A 123 -10.73 -0.98 10.31
CA VAL A 123 -9.73 -0.91 11.38
C VAL A 123 -9.67 -2.28 12.10
N PRO A 124 -8.46 -2.81 12.39
CA PRO A 124 -7.14 -2.24 12.09
C PRO A 124 -6.84 -2.25 10.58
N TYR A 125 -6.09 -1.25 10.11
CA TYR A 125 -5.72 -1.09 8.71
C TYR A 125 -4.83 -2.26 8.29
N LYS A 126 -5.38 -3.19 7.53
CA LYS A 126 -4.66 -4.38 7.06
C LYS A 126 -4.31 -4.27 5.59
N LEU A 127 -3.10 -4.66 5.25
CA LEU A 127 -2.56 -4.60 3.90
C LEU A 127 -1.88 -5.93 3.59
N THR A 128 -2.23 -6.56 2.49
CA THR A 128 -1.60 -7.80 2.04
C THR A 128 -0.75 -7.56 0.81
N ILE A 129 0.50 -8.03 0.87
CA ILE A 129 1.52 -7.85 -0.17
C ILE A 129 1.98 -9.23 -0.61
N GLU A 130 2.08 -9.43 -1.92
CA GLU A 130 2.34 -10.72 -2.53
C GLU A 130 3.58 -10.67 -3.42
N ALA A 131 4.44 -11.68 -3.33
CA ALA A 131 5.48 -11.95 -4.30
C ALA A 131 4.91 -12.81 -5.43
N GLY A 132 5.03 -12.32 -6.66
CA GLY A 132 4.73 -13.09 -7.87
C GLY A 132 5.87 -14.07 -8.23
N PRO A 133 5.67 -14.91 -9.26
CA PRO A 133 6.67 -15.89 -9.70
C PRO A 133 8.00 -15.27 -10.18
N TYR A 134 7.99 -13.98 -10.54
CA TYR A 134 9.15 -13.22 -11.00
C TYR A 134 9.63 -12.17 -9.98
N ALA A 135 9.25 -12.32 -8.70
CA ALA A 135 9.60 -11.36 -7.65
C ALA A 135 11.12 -11.15 -7.51
N ASP A 136 11.90 -12.20 -7.71
CA ASP A 136 13.37 -12.22 -7.55
C ASP A 136 14.11 -12.34 -8.89
N ALA A 137 13.45 -12.02 -10.01
CA ALA A 137 14.04 -12.18 -11.35
C ALA A 137 15.31 -11.35 -11.57
N ASN A 138 15.48 -10.25 -10.83
CA ASN A 138 16.64 -9.37 -10.91
C ASN A 138 17.37 -9.34 -9.57
N HIS A 139 18.66 -9.70 -9.58
CA HIS A 139 19.48 -9.72 -8.37
C HIS A 139 19.53 -8.33 -7.69
N GLY A 140 19.27 -8.31 -6.38
CA GLY A 140 19.22 -7.08 -5.57
C GLY A 140 17.94 -6.27 -5.73
N TYR A 141 16.93 -6.79 -6.45
CA TYR A 141 15.61 -6.18 -6.57
C TYR A 141 14.54 -7.16 -6.12
N LYS A 142 13.45 -6.63 -5.57
CA LYS A 142 12.24 -7.39 -5.26
C LYS A 142 11.05 -6.70 -5.91
N LYS A 143 10.32 -7.45 -6.73
CA LYS A 143 9.06 -7.02 -7.32
C LYS A 143 7.90 -7.63 -6.54
N LEU A 144 7.06 -6.79 -5.95
CA LEU A 144 5.91 -7.19 -5.16
C LEU A 144 4.63 -6.63 -5.76
N HIS A 145 3.51 -7.23 -5.38
CA HIS A 145 2.18 -6.88 -5.86
C HIS A 145 1.24 -6.63 -4.70
N ILE A 146 0.38 -5.62 -4.85
CA ILE A 146 -0.59 -5.23 -3.84
C ILE A 146 -1.96 -5.13 -4.52
N LYS A 147 -2.95 -5.84 -3.97
CA LYS A 147 -4.31 -5.79 -4.49
C LYS A 147 -5.02 -4.52 -4.02
N SER A 148 -5.67 -3.82 -4.95
CA SER A 148 -6.57 -2.70 -4.64
C SER A 148 -8.01 -3.18 -4.68
N GLY A 149 -8.85 -2.71 -3.76
CA GLY A 149 -10.30 -2.94 -3.80
C GLY A 149 -11.00 -2.26 -5.00
N GLY A 150 -10.30 -1.37 -5.72
CA GLY A 150 -10.82 -0.63 -6.86
C GLY A 150 -10.30 -1.05 -8.23
N ALA A 151 -9.42 -2.05 -8.30
CA ALA A 151 -8.74 -2.46 -9.53
C ALA A 151 -8.88 -3.96 -9.80
N ASP A 152 -8.94 -4.32 -11.09
CA ASP A 152 -9.01 -5.73 -11.50
C ASP A 152 -7.67 -6.47 -11.30
N ASN A 153 -6.55 -5.76 -11.48
CA ASN A 153 -5.21 -6.32 -11.38
C ASN A 153 -4.45 -5.75 -10.18
N ALA A 154 -3.69 -6.59 -9.49
CA ALA A 154 -2.75 -6.15 -8.46
C ALA A 154 -1.71 -5.16 -9.03
N ARG A 155 -1.27 -4.22 -8.20
CA ARG A 155 -0.38 -3.12 -8.59
C ARG A 155 1.03 -3.41 -8.12
N GLU A 156 1.98 -3.08 -8.97
CA GLU A 156 3.38 -3.41 -8.76
C GLU A 156 4.09 -2.36 -7.91
N ILE A 157 5.00 -2.82 -7.05
CA ILE A 157 5.99 -2.02 -6.36
C ILE A 157 7.34 -2.73 -6.44
N VAL A 158 8.41 -1.97 -6.67
CA VAL A 158 9.76 -2.48 -6.83
C VAL A 158 10.63 -1.91 -5.72
N LEU A 159 11.33 -2.81 -5.03
CA LEU A 159 12.26 -2.50 -3.96
C LEU A 159 13.66 -2.89 -4.40
N ARG A 160 14.66 -2.18 -3.89
CA ARG A 160 16.07 -2.46 -4.15
C ARG A 160 16.83 -2.62 -2.85
N GLN A 161 17.61 -3.67 -2.76
CA GLN A 161 18.49 -3.90 -1.62
C GLN A 161 19.76 -3.05 -1.76
N LYS A 162 20.11 -2.34 -0.69
CA LYS A 162 21.37 -1.65 -0.52
C LYS A 162 22.44 -2.63 -0.02
N GLY A 163 23.72 -2.30 -0.20
CA GLY A 163 24.83 -3.17 0.20
C GLY A 163 24.91 -3.50 1.70
N ASP A 164 24.24 -2.74 2.55
CA ASP A 164 24.12 -2.99 3.99
C ASP A 164 22.93 -3.90 4.36
N GLY A 165 22.19 -4.40 3.37
CA GLY A 165 21.03 -5.27 3.54
C GLY A 165 19.68 -4.55 3.62
N THR A 166 19.67 -3.22 3.74
CA THR A 166 18.45 -2.41 3.81
C THR A 166 17.69 -2.44 2.48
N TRP A 167 16.38 -2.60 2.52
CA TRP A 167 15.50 -2.48 1.36
C TRP A 167 14.94 -1.07 1.24
N LEU A 168 15.03 -0.51 0.04
CA LEU A 168 14.58 0.84 -0.27
C LEU A 168 13.58 0.81 -1.41
N LEU A 169 12.68 1.79 -1.41
CA LEU A 169 11.75 2.02 -2.51
C LEU A 169 12.52 2.35 -3.79
N TRP A 170 12.36 1.51 -4.81
CA TRP A 170 12.95 1.74 -6.13
C TRP A 170 11.94 2.35 -7.09
N ASP A 171 10.77 1.73 -7.25
CA ASP A 171 9.71 2.24 -8.13
C ASP A 171 8.31 1.83 -7.62
N GLN A 172 7.27 2.59 -7.98
CA GLN A 172 5.90 2.29 -7.57
C GLN A 172 4.89 2.56 -8.69
N PHE A 173 3.96 1.63 -8.88
CA PHE A 173 2.84 1.72 -9.82
C PHE A 173 1.49 1.72 -9.10
N LEU A 174 1.47 2.23 -7.86
CA LEU A 174 0.33 2.17 -6.96
C LEU A 174 -0.67 3.30 -7.20
N LEU A 175 -0.30 4.36 -7.93
CA LEU A 175 -1.19 5.50 -8.20
C LEU A 175 -1.85 5.45 -9.59
N VAL A 176 -2.00 4.25 -10.16
CA VAL A 176 -2.78 4.07 -11.40
C VAL A 176 -4.26 4.18 -11.08
N SER A 177 -5.04 4.81 -11.97
CA SER A 177 -6.48 5.00 -11.80
C SER A 177 -7.20 3.69 -11.44
N ILE A 178 -8.20 3.83 -10.58
CA ILE A 178 -9.10 2.77 -10.13
C ILE A 178 -10.55 3.22 -10.35
N ARG A 179 -11.52 2.33 -10.07
CA ARG A 179 -12.95 2.67 -10.14
C ARG A 179 -13.24 3.95 -9.34
N GLN A 180 -14.18 4.76 -9.79
CA GLN A 180 -14.56 5.96 -9.05
C GLN A 180 -15.27 5.55 -7.74
N PRO A 181 -15.05 6.29 -6.64
CA PRO A 181 -15.83 6.10 -5.42
C PRO A 181 -17.31 6.41 -5.71
N LYS A 182 -18.21 5.68 -5.05
CA LYS A 182 -19.65 5.77 -5.29
C LYS A 182 -20.18 7.21 -5.15
N SER A 183 -19.69 7.97 -4.19
CA SER A 183 -20.06 9.38 -3.98
C SER A 183 -19.63 10.33 -5.11
N ALA A 184 -18.67 9.93 -5.95
CA ALA A 184 -18.20 10.73 -7.08
C ALA A 184 -18.82 10.31 -8.43
N ASP A 185 -19.55 9.19 -8.48
CA ASP A 185 -20.25 8.73 -9.68
C ASP A 185 -21.60 9.46 -9.79
N PRO A 186 -21.81 10.32 -10.81
CA PRO A 186 -23.06 11.06 -10.96
C PRO A 186 -24.23 10.19 -11.43
N TRP A 187 -24.01 8.90 -11.70
CA TRP A 187 -25.01 7.93 -12.13
C TRP A 187 -25.19 6.74 -11.16
N ALA A 188 -24.54 6.77 -10.00
CA ALA A 188 -24.62 5.71 -8.97
C ALA A 188 -25.93 5.65 -8.17
#